data_AF-A0A0F9GGM0-F1
#
_entry.id   AF-A0A0F9GGM0-F1
#
_cell.length_a   1.000
_cell.length_b   1.000
_cell.length_c   1.000
_cell.angle_alpha   90.00
_cell.angle_beta   90.00
_cell.angle_gamma   90.00
#
_symmetry.space_group_name_H-M   'P 1'
#
loop_
_entity.id
_entity.type
_entity.pdbx_description
1 polymer ?
#
loop_
_entity_poly.entity_id
_entity_poly.type
_entity_poly.pdbx_seq_one_letter_code
_entity_poly.pdbx_strand_id
1 'polypeptide(L)'
;MSNVTNFFGEHLSKMTEKPTRSCNGLIRLAVLDKFPGRTPEQINFNELRDVFNTTLKDRLNIVAAPNVEQISHDIISLLVRNQSLMTMA
;
A
#
# COMPACT_ATOMS: atom_id res chain seq x y z
N MET A 1 -6.61 3.30 -16.75
CA MET A 1 -7.19 2.53 -15.64
C MET A 1 -6.28 2.70 -14.44
N SER A 2 -6.72 3.45 -13.42
CA SER A 2 -5.95 3.55 -12.18
C SER A 2 -6.16 2.25 -11.41
N ASN A 3 -5.13 1.40 -11.35
CA ASN A 3 -5.17 0.21 -10.50
C ASN A 3 -4.77 0.58 -9.07
N VAL A 4 -5.27 -0.17 -8.08
CA VAL A 4 -5.03 0.02 -6.64
C VAL A 4 -3.55 0.32 -6.35
N THR A 5 -2.64 -0.43 -7.00
CA THR A 5 -1.20 -0.22 -6.86
C THR A 5 -0.78 1.22 -7.19
N ASN A 6 -1.18 1.75 -8.36
CA ASN A 6 -0.73 3.08 -8.79
C ASN A 6 -1.30 4.18 -7.90
N PHE A 7 -2.57 4.06 -7.50
CA PHE A 7 -3.22 5.05 -6.63
C PHE A 7 -2.49 5.18 -5.27
N PHE A 8 -2.25 4.06 -4.59
CA PHE A 8 -1.57 4.09 -3.30
C PHE A 8 -0.07 4.38 -3.44
N GLY A 9 0.56 3.94 -4.53
CA GLY A 9 1.97 4.23 -4.76
C GLY A 9 2.26 5.69 -5.08
N GLU A 10 1.34 6.40 -5.76
CA GLU A 10 1.43 7.86 -5.93
C GLU A 10 1.32 8.60 -4.59
N HIS A 11 0.45 8.13 -3.69
CA HIS A 11 0.33 8.71 -2.35
C HIS A 11 1.61 8.46 -1.52
N LEU A 12 2.10 7.21 -1.51
CA LEU A 12 3.31 6.84 -0.78
C LEU A 12 4.56 7.55 -1.31
N SER A 13 4.63 7.78 -2.62
CA SER A 13 5.68 8.57 -3.29
C SER A 13 5.79 9.97 -2.71
N LYS A 14 4.65 10.65 -2.53
CA LYS A 14 4.61 11.99 -1.92
C LYS A 14 5.04 12.01 -0.46
N MET A 15 4.65 11.00 0.32
CA MET A 15 5.00 10.92 1.75
C MET A 15 6.46 10.53 2.00
N THR A 16 7.08 9.78 1.08
CA THR A 16 8.44 9.25 1.25
C THR A 16 9.49 9.97 0.41
N GLU A 17 9.06 10.89 -0.46
CA GLU A 17 9.90 11.57 -1.46
C GLU A 17 10.67 10.58 -2.37
N LYS A 18 10.07 9.41 -2.63
CA LYS A 18 10.63 8.36 -3.49
C LYS A 18 9.89 8.27 -4.81
N PRO A 19 10.53 7.79 -5.90
CA PRO A 19 9.84 7.59 -7.17
C PRO A 19 8.62 6.67 -7.04
N THR A 20 7.51 7.03 -7.69
CA THR A 20 6.25 6.24 -7.68
C THR A 20 6.47 4.78 -8.07
N ARG A 21 7.38 4.50 -9.02
CA ARG A 21 7.71 3.11 -9.40
C ARG A 21 8.25 2.30 -8.21
N SER A 22 9.08 2.89 -7.36
CA SER A 22 9.62 2.23 -6.17
C SER A 22 8.53 1.97 -5.14
N CYS A 23 7.64 2.94 -4.92
CA CYS A 23 6.49 2.80 -4.03
C CYS A 23 5.48 1.74 -4.52
N ASN A 24 5.21 1.70 -5.82
CA ASN A 24 4.43 0.63 -6.46
C ASN A 24 5.07 -0.75 -6.18
N GLY A 25 6.40 -0.83 -6.28
CA GLY A 25 7.16 -2.03 -5.94
C GLY A 25 6.99 -2.44 -4.48
N LEU A 26 7.11 -1.49 -3.54
CA LEU A 26 6.91 -1.74 -2.11
C LEU A 26 5.53 -2.32 -1.81
N ILE A 27 4.48 -1.75 -2.40
CA ILE A 27 3.10 -2.23 -2.21
C ILE A 27 2.93 -3.65 -2.75
N ARG A 28 3.41 -3.92 -3.97
CA ARG A 28 3.36 -5.26 -4.57
C ARG A 28 4.10 -6.29 -3.76
N LEU A 29 5.28 -5.93 -3.26
CA LEU A 29 6.09 -6.81 -2.43
C LEU A 29 5.44 -7.05 -1.06
N ALA A 30 4.81 -6.04 -0.46
CA ALA A 30 4.08 -6.18 0.80
C ALA A 30 2.90 -7.16 0.67
N VAL A 31 2.19 -7.13 -0.47
CA VAL A 31 1.14 -8.11 -0.78
C VAL A 31 1.77 -9.48 -1.02
N LEU A 32 2.84 -9.57 -1.80
CA LEU A 32 3.50 -10.84 -2.11
C LEU A 32 4.01 -11.58 -0.86
N ASP A 33 4.55 -10.85 0.11
CA ASP A 33 5.04 -11.42 1.37
C ASP A 33 3.93 -12.13 2.16
N LYS A 34 2.72 -11.57 2.14
CA LYS A 34 1.60 -12.05 2.94
C LYS A 34 0.69 -12.99 2.16
N PHE A 35 0.57 -12.77 0.87
CA PHE A 35 -0.25 -13.52 -0.07
C PHE A 35 0.57 -13.90 -1.31
N PRO A 36 1.42 -14.94 -1.21
CA PRO A 36 2.25 -15.38 -2.33
C PRO A 36 1.44 -15.66 -3.59
N GLY A 37 1.88 -15.11 -4.73
CA GLY A 37 1.22 -15.29 -6.03
C GLY A 37 0.02 -14.37 -6.29
N ARG A 38 -0.37 -13.50 -5.35
CA ARG A 38 -1.45 -12.52 -5.54
C ARG A 38 -0.91 -11.11 -5.77
N THR A 39 -1.64 -10.30 -6.53
CA THR A 39 -1.38 -8.87 -6.72
C THR A 39 -2.30 -8.02 -5.84
N PRO A 40 -1.98 -6.74 -5.60
CA PRO A 40 -2.86 -5.82 -4.87
C PRO A 40 -4.28 -5.71 -5.45
N GLU A 41 -4.44 -5.93 -6.76
CA GLU A 41 -5.74 -5.91 -7.45
C GLU A 41 -6.56 -7.19 -7.23
N GLN A 42 -5.92 -8.28 -6.79
CA GLN A 42 -6.56 -9.58 -6.59
C GLN A 42 -6.99 -9.83 -5.15
N ILE A 43 -6.65 -8.92 -4.22
CA ILE A 43 -7.00 -9.03 -2.81
C ILE A 43 -8.15 -8.09 -2.46
N ASN A 44 -8.99 -8.52 -1.52
CA ASN A 44 -10.13 -7.73 -1.08
C ASN A 44 -9.69 -6.59 -0.13
N PHE A 45 -10.62 -5.70 0.19
CA PHE A 45 -10.37 -4.55 1.06
C PHE A 45 -9.77 -4.94 2.42
N ASN A 46 -10.30 -5.97 3.07
CA ASN A 46 -9.83 -6.38 4.40
C ASN A 46 -8.41 -6.95 4.33
N GLU A 47 -8.12 -7.73 3.29
CA GLU A 47 -6.77 -8.25 3.01
C GLU A 47 -5.78 -7.11 2.75
N LEU A 48 -6.14 -6.13 1.92
CA LEU A 48 -5.27 -4.99 1.63
C LEU A 48 -5.04 -4.11 2.87
N ARG A 49 -6.09 -3.89 3.67
CA ARG A 49 -6.00 -3.16 4.93
C ARG A 49 -5.04 -3.85 5.89
N ASP A 50 -5.11 -5.16 5.99
CA ASP A 50 -4.22 -5.96 6.83
C ASP A 50 -2.75 -5.90 6.31
N VAL A 51 -2.52 -5.97 4.99
CA VAL A 51 -1.19 -5.75 4.39
C VAL A 51 -0.63 -4.37 4.75
N PHE A 52 -1.45 -3.32 4.66
CA PHE A 52 -1.00 -1.95 4.98
C PHE A 52 -0.69 -1.74 6.46
N ASN A 53 -1.41 -2.43 7.36
CA ASN A 53 -1.16 -2.42 8.81
C ASN A 53 0.08 -3.22 9.23
N THR A 54 0.47 -4.21 8.43
CA THR A 54 1.52 -5.17 8.81
C THR A 54 2.69 -5.10 7.84
N THR A 55 2.67 -5.88 6.76
CA THR A 55 3.82 -6.07 5.87
C THR A 55 4.31 -4.79 5.20
N LEU A 56 3.43 -3.86 4.82
CA LEU A 56 3.87 -2.58 4.25
C LEU A 56 4.62 -1.74 5.28
N LYS A 57 4.12 -1.70 6.52
CA LYS A 57 4.76 -1.00 7.63
C LYS A 57 6.14 -1.58 7.93
N ASP A 58 6.25 -2.90 7.97
CA ASP A 58 7.54 -3.58 8.17
C ASP A 58 8.53 -3.26 7.05
N ARG A 59 8.07 -3.25 5.80
CA ARG A 59 8.91 -2.86 4.65
C ARG A 59 9.37 -1.41 4.72
N LEU A 60 8.51 -0.50 5.14
CA LEU A 60 8.87 0.91 5.33
C LEU A 60 9.95 1.06 6.42
N ASN A 61 9.86 0.29 7.50
CA ASN A 61 10.91 0.23 8.53
C ASN A 61 12.24 -0.32 7.97
N ILE A 62 12.19 -1.40 7.20
CA ILE A 62 13.39 -2.03 6.60
C ILE A 62 14.12 -1.07 5.66
N VAL A 63 13.39 -0.28 4.88
CA VAL A 63 13.99 0.72 3.95
C VAL A 63 14.30 2.05 4.63
N ALA A 64 14.21 2.12 5.96
CA ALA A 64 14.44 3.31 6.78
C ALA A 64 13.65 4.53 6.27
N ALA A 65 12.39 4.34 5.91
CA ALA A 65 11.52 5.46 5.56
C ALA A 65 11.31 6.36 6.79
N PRO A 66 11.30 7.70 6.63
CA PRO A 66 10.98 8.59 7.73
C PRO A 66 9.50 8.44 8.13
N ASN A 67 9.18 8.70 9.40
CA ASN A 67 7.80 8.83 9.88
C ASN A 67 6.88 7.63 9.57
N VAL A 68 7.41 6.39 9.66
CA VAL A 68 6.69 5.15 9.28
C VAL A 68 5.30 5.04 9.91
N GLU A 69 5.17 5.39 11.19
CA GLU A 69 3.87 5.36 11.90
C GLU A 69 2.85 6.30 11.26
N GLN A 70 3.26 7.53 10.92
CA GLN A 70 2.39 8.50 10.26
C GLN A 70 2.00 8.02 8.86
N ILE A 71 2.97 7.52 8.10
CA ILE A 71 2.74 6.99 6.75
C ILE A 71 1.75 5.82 6.78
N SER A 72 1.91 4.91 7.73
CA SER A 72 1.02 3.76 7.90
C SER A 72 -0.39 4.23 8.27
N HIS A 73 -0.53 5.18 9.20
CA HIS A 73 -1.83 5.75 9.55
C HIS A 73 -2.51 6.41 8.34
N ASP A 74 -1.78 7.24 7.59
CA ASP A 74 -2.33 8.01 6.47
C ASP A 74 -2.74 7.11 5.30
N ILE A 75 -1.94 6.10 4.96
CA ILE A 75 -2.27 5.18 3.86
C ILE A 75 -3.51 4.33 4.19
N ILE A 76 -3.69 3.94 5.46
CA ILE A 76 -4.89 3.21 5.92
C ILE A 76 -6.10 4.14 5.91
N SER A 77 -5.95 5.38 6.39
CA SER A 77 -7.01 6.39 6.35
C SER A 77 -7.46 6.64 4.91
N LEU A 78 -6.51 6.75 3.98
CA LEU A 78 -6.79 6.86 2.55
C LEU A 78 -7.53 5.62 2.03
N LEU A 79 -7.11 4.41 2.42
CA LEU A 79 -7.78 3.17 2.02
C LEU A 79 -9.24 3.13 2.49
N VAL A 80 -9.51 3.47 3.76
CA VAL A 80 -10.86 3.51 4.32
C VAL A 80 -11.72 4.55 3.61
N ARG A 81 -11.19 5.76 3.36
CA ARG A 81 -11.91 6.82 2.62
C ARG A 81 -12.25 6.43 1.19
N ASN A 82 -11.49 5.53 0.60
CA ASN A 82 -11.64 5.08 -0.77
C ASN A 82 -12.11 3.62 -0.86
N GLN A 83 -12.76 3.09 0.19
CA GLN A 83 -13.26 1.71 0.20
C GLN A 83 -14.18 1.41 -1.00
N SER A 84 -14.97 2.41 -1.42
CA SER A 84 -15.85 2.31 -2.60
C SER A 84 -15.10 2.02 -3.91
N LEU A 85 -13.83 2.42 -4.02
CA LEU A 85 -12.98 2.10 -5.17
C LEU A 85 -12.61 0.60 -5.23
N MET A 86 -12.67 -0.11 -4.10
CA MET A 86 -12.36 -1.54 -4.02
C MET A 86 -13.58 -2.43 -4.10
N THR A 87 -14.76 -1.93 -3.78
CA THR A 87 -16.02 -2.71 -3.78
C THR A 87 -16.76 -2.66 -5.12
N MET A 88 -16.30 -1.85 -6.08
CA MET A 88 -16.87 -1.73 -7.43
C MET A 88 -16.07 -2.47 -8.51
N ALA A 89 -15.07 -3.28 -8.12
CA ALA A 89 -14.27 -4.12 -9.01
C ALA A 89 -14.72 -5.59 -8.94
#